data_AF-A0A7V0LUM4-F1
#
_entry.id   AF-A0A7V0LUM4-F1
#
_cell.length_a   1.000
_cell.length_b   1.000
_cell.length_c   1.000
_cell.angle_alpha   90.00
_cell.angle_beta   90.00
_cell.angle_gamma   90.00
#
_symmetry.space_group_name_H-M   'P 1'
#
loop_
_entity.id
_entity.type
_entity.pdbx_description
1 polymer ?
#
loop_
_entity_poly.entity_id
_entity_poly.type
_entity_poly.pdbx_seq_one_letter_code
_entity_poly.pdbx_strand_id
1 'polypeptide(L)'
;MKKIFALIIMSLFVTSTLYAKEKKLTEEEALKILEECKANLDQINADISKLEAQVKEYRDKVQAVDNEISSLKEEIASLKEEIAKYPSEYTVEEGDYLAKIAGMRYIYNNSKAWPRIYRANRDLIKDPNLIYPGWVLKIPHGIVKEFEVIPGDYLWKIAGFTWIYGDPTMWTKIYEANKDQIKDPDLIYPGQVFTIPRD
;
A
#
# COMPACT_ATOMS: atom_id res chain seq x y z
N MET A 1 61.69 -4.08 74.31
CA MET A 1 60.93 -2.85 74.02
C MET A 1 60.96 -2.43 72.54
N LYS A 2 62.13 -2.41 71.86
CA LYS A 2 62.20 -1.98 70.44
C LYS A 2 61.45 -2.88 69.41
N LYS A 3 61.25 -4.18 69.68
CA LYS A 3 60.55 -5.11 68.75
C LYS A 3 59.02 -5.07 68.84
N ILE A 4 58.45 -4.69 69.98
CA ILE A 4 56.98 -4.64 70.19
C ILE A 4 56.40 -3.32 69.65
N PHE A 5 57.17 -2.22 69.74
CA PHE A 5 56.76 -0.92 69.22
C PHE A 5 56.70 -0.88 67.68
N ALA A 6 57.58 -1.63 67.00
CA ALA A 6 57.58 -1.76 65.54
C ALA A 6 56.36 -2.55 65.00
N LEU A 7 55.89 -3.55 65.74
CA LEU A 7 54.71 -4.37 65.37
C LEU A 7 53.39 -3.61 65.51
N ILE A 8 53.28 -2.70 66.50
CA ILE A 8 52.07 -1.90 66.73
C ILE A 8 51.95 -0.80 65.67
N ILE A 9 53.05 -0.12 65.31
CA ILE A 9 53.09 0.89 64.23
C ILE A 9 52.81 0.23 62.87
N MET A 10 53.32 -0.99 62.63
CA MET A 10 53.04 -1.74 61.41
C MET A 10 51.57 -2.21 61.36
N SER A 11 50.94 -2.54 62.50
CA SER A 11 49.50 -2.87 62.54
C SER A 11 48.59 -1.66 62.30
N LEU A 12 48.99 -0.45 62.74
CA LEU A 12 48.27 0.82 62.49
C LEU A 12 48.45 1.33 61.05
N PHE A 13 49.57 1.00 60.41
CA PHE A 13 49.79 1.27 58.99
C PHE A 13 49.04 0.29 58.09
N VAL A 14 48.91 -0.99 58.49
CA VAL A 14 48.17 -1.99 57.71
C VAL A 14 46.66 -1.77 57.79
N THR A 15 46.11 -1.23 58.89
CA THR A 15 44.67 -0.90 58.97
C THR A 15 44.30 0.39 58.25
N SER A 16 45.17 1.40 58.22
CA SER A 16 44.94 2.63 57.44
C SER A 16 45.10 2.40 55.93
N THR A 17 46.03 1.52 55.53
CA THR A 17 46.22 1.15 54.12
C THR A 17 45.21 0.13 53.60
N LEU A 18 44.62 -0.73 54.46
CA LEU A 18 43.45 -1.54 54.08
C LEU A 18 42.17 -0.71 53.97
N TYR A 19 42.01 0.37 54.74
CA TYR A 19 40.89 1.31 54.54
C TYR A 19 41.03 2.15 53.26
N ALA A 20 42.24 2.27 52.72
CA ALA A 20 42.51 2.87 51.42
C ALA A 20 42.21 1.91 50.24
N LYS A 21 41.63 0.73 50.48
CA LYS A 21 41.23 -0.25 49.46
C LYS A 21 39.72 -0.31 49.17
N GLU A 22 38.95 0.67 49.63
CA GLU A 22 37.74 1.09 48.93
C GLU A 22 38.06 2.46 48.33
N LYS A 23 37.90 2.63 47.01
CA LYS A 23 37.90 3.95 46.39
C LYS A 23 36.79 4.77 47.06
N LYS A 24 37.10 5.47 48.16
CA LYS A 24 36.21 6.48 48.73
C LYS A 24 36.23 7.65 47.76
N LEU A 25 35.20 7.68 46.92
CA LEU A 25 34.82 8.82 46.10
C LEU A 25 35.00 10.10 46.92
N THR A 26 35.83 11.02 46.45
CA THR A 26 36.01 12.29 47.16
C THR A 26 34.70 13.08 47.10
N GLU A 27 34.46 13.98 48.05
CA GLU A 27 33.26 14.83 48.05
C GLU A 27 33.12 15.61 46.74
N GLU A 28 34.24 16.03 46.16
CA GLU A 28 34.32 16.71 44.87
C GLU A 28 33.94 15.80 43.69
N GLU A 29 34.42 14.55 43.67
CA GLU A 29 34.01 13.55 42.67
C GLU A 29 32.51 13.19 42.81
N ALA A 30 32.00 13.13 44.04
CA ALA A 30 30.59 12.88 44.32
C ALA A 30 29.68 14.02 43.84
N LEU A 31 30.10 15.27 44.04
CA LEU A 31 29.39 16.46 43.55
C LEU A 31 29.38 16.51 42.02
N LYS A 32 30.49 16.19 41.36
CA LYS A 32 30.57 16.15 39.89
C LYS A 32 29.64 15.10 39.29
N ILE A 33 29.62 13.90 39.86
CA ILE A 33 28.69 12.84 39.44
C ILE A 33 27.23 13.28 39.66
N LEU A 34 26.94 13.94 40.79
CA LEU A 34 25.60 14.46 41.07
C LEU A 34 25.17 15.51 40.02
N GLU A 35 26.07 16.39 39.62
CA GLU A 35 25.82 17.41 38.59
C GLU A 35 25.61 16.78 37.21
N GLU A 36 26.44 15.82 36.82
CA GLU A 36 26.26 15.02 35.59
C GLU A 36 24.93 14.24 35.60
N CYS A 37 24.56 13.63 36.72
CA CYS A 37 23.28 12.94 36.87
C CYS A 37 22.09 13.89 36.74
N LYS A 38 22.17 15.11 37.29
CA LYS A 38 21.11 16.13 37.14
C LYS A 38 20.98 16.57 35.69
N ALA A 39 22.08 16.87 35.02
CA ALA A 39 22.08 17.27 33.61
C ALA A 39 21.49 16.16 32.70
N ASN A 40 21.85 14.91 32.97
CA ASN A 40 21.28 13.76 32.25
C ASN A 40 19.77 13.60 32.53
N LEU A 41 19.32 13.81 33.77
CA LEU A 41 17.90 13.76 34.13
C LEU A 41 17.10 14.86 33.43
N ASP A 42 17.65 16.08 33.34
CA ASP A 42 17.04 17.19 32.61
C ASP A 42 16.93 16.88 31.11
N GLN A 43 17.99 16.32 30.52
CA GLN A 43 17.99 15.91 29.11
C GLN A 43 16.97 14.79 28.83
N ILE A 44 16.91 13.76 29.68
CA ILE A 44 15.94 12.66 29.56
C ILE A 44 14.51 13.20 29.66
N ASN A 45 14.23 14.12 30.59
CA ASN A 45 12.91 14.73 30.73
C ASN A 45 12.53 15.56 29.50
N ALA A 46 13.48 16.28 28.90
CA ALA A 46 13.26 17.01 27.66
C ALA A 46 12.95 16.05 26.50
N ASP A 47 13.69 14.94 26.39
CA ASP A 47 13.48 13.92 25.37
C ASP A 47 12.14 13.18 25.56
N ILE A 48 11.74 12.87 26.80
CA ILE A 48 10.42 12.31 27.13
C ILE A 48 9.32 13.26 26.65
N SER A 49 9.41 14.55 27.01
CA SER A 49 8.40 15.54 26.61
C SER A 49 8.28 15.65 25.08
N LYS A 50 9.42 15.60 24.37
CA LYS A 50 9.45 15.57 22.91
C LYS A 50 8.81 14.29 22.35
N LEU A 51 9.14 13.13 22.91
CA LEU A 51 8.58 11.85 22.48
C LEU A 51 7.08 11.76 22.75
N GLU A 52 6.60 12.26 23.88
CA GLU A 52 5.17 12.34 24.20
C GLU A 52 4.40 13.20 23.19
N ALA A 53 4.98 14.34 22.79
CA ALA A 53 4.40 15.17 21.74
C ALA A 53 4.33 14.43 20.39
N GLN A 54 5.38 13.71 20.01
CA GLN A 54 5.39 12.90 18.78
C GLN A 54 4.38 11.75 18.84
N VAL A 55 4.29 11.03 19.96
CA VAL A 55 3.31 9.95 20.15
C VAL A 55 1.88 10.49 20.04
N LYS A 56 1.61 11.67 20.61
CA LYS A 56 0.31 12.32 20.46
C LYS A 56 0.03 12.67 19.00
N GLU A 57 0.99 13.27 18.31
CA GLU A 57 0.85 13.61 16.89
C GLU A 57 0.56 12.38 16.03
N TYR A 58 1.29 11.28 16.22
CA TYR A 58 1.05 10.06 15.47
C TYR A 58 -0.29 9.40 15.82
N ARG A 59 -0.73 9.45 17.08
CA ARG A 59 -2.05 8.97 17.47
C ARG A 59 -3.15 9.76 16.76
N ASP A 60 -3.01 11.09 16.71
CA ASP A 60 -3.97 11.96 16.04
C ASP A 60 -4.00 11.66 14.52
N LYS A 61 -2.84 11.40 13.90
CA LYS A 61 -2.73 10.98 12.49
C LYS A 61 -3.38 9.61 12.21
N VAL A 62 -3.15 8.61 13.08
CA VAL A 62 -3.77 7.28 12.95
C VAL A 62 -5.29 7.40 13.06
N GLN A 63 -5.79 8.16 14.03
CA GLN A 63 -7.22 8.37 14.18
C GLN A 63 -7.85 9.05 12.95
N ALA A 64 -7.15 10.01 12.34
CA ALA A 64 -7.61 10.65 11.12
C ALA A 64 -7.72 9.65 9.95
N VAL A 65 -6.69 8.81 9.76
CA VAL A 65 -6.69 7.75 8.74
C VAL A 65 -7.79 6.71 9.00
N ASP A 66 -8.02 6.31 10.25
CA ASP A 66 -9.08 5.36 10.60
C ASP A 66 -10.48 5.90 10.26
N ASN A 67 -10.70 7.20 10.47
CA ASN A 67 -11.95 7.86 10.10
C ASN A 67 -12.14 7.87 8.57
N GLU A 68 -11.08 8.17 7.82
CA GLU A 68 -11.11 8.17 6.34
C GLU A 68 -11.30 6.76 5.77
N ILE A 69 -10.65 5.75 6.34
CA ILE A 69 -10.87 4.35 5.98
C ILE A 69 -12.33 3.96 6.24
N SER A 70 -12.93 4.44 7.32
CA SER A 70 -14.32 4.12 7.66
C SER A 70 -15.29 4.74 6.65
N SER A 71 -15.11 6.01 6.28
CA SER A 71 -15.96 6.65 5.26
C SER A 71 -15.80 5.99 3.88
N LEU A 72 -14.57 5.69 3.47
CA LEU A 72 -14.31 5.01 2.19
C LEU A 72 -14.91 3.61 2.14
N LYS A 73 -14.94 2.88 3.28
CA LYS A 73 -15.59 1.57 3.34
C LYS A 73 -17.10 1.66 3.12
N GLU A 74 -17.74 2.68 3.69
CA GLU A 74 -19.17 2.94 3.50
C GLU A 74 -19.48 3.32 2.05
N GLU A 75 -18.65 4.16 1.43
CA GLU A 75 -18.78 4.52 0.02
C GLU A 75 -18.60 3.31 -0.91
N ILE A 76 -17.59 2.46 -0.65
CA ILE A 76 -17.40 1.21 -1.41
C ILE A 76 -18.62 0.29 -1.27
N ALA A 77 -19.24 0.24 -0.09
CA ALA A 77 -20.44 -0.57 0.13
C ALA A 77 -21.62 -0.06 -0.71
N SER A 78 -21.89 1.25 -0.69
CA SER A 78 -22.98 1.84 -1.47
C SER A 78 -22.77 1.71 -2.98
N LEU A 79 -21.54 1.91 -3.47
CA LEU A 79 -21.19 1.72 -4.88
C LEU A 79 -21.34 0.26 -5.32
N LYS A 80 -21.01 -0.71 -4.45
CA LYS A 80 -21.24 -2.13 -4.74
C LYS A 80 -22.73 -2.45 -4.88
N GLU A 81 -23.56 -1.89 -4.01
CA GLU A 81 -25.01 -2.05 -4.11
C GLU A 81 -25.57 -1.39 -5.38
N GLU A 82 -25.04 -0.23 -5.78
CA GLU A 82 -25.43 0.41 -7.04
C GLU A 82 -25.04 -0.43 -8.26
N ILE A 83 -23.81 -0.97 -8.28
CA ILE A 83 -23.34 -1.86 -9.35
C ILE A 83 -24.20 -3.12 -9.43
N ALA A 84 -24.63 -3.67 -8.29
CA ALA A 84 -25.46 -4.87 -8.24
C ALA A 84 -26.86 -4.69 -8.87
N LYS A 85 -27.29 -3.45 -9.15
CA LYS A 85 -28.54 -3.18 -9.89
C LYS A 85 -28.43 -3.52 -11.38
N TYR A 86 -27.22 -3.60 -11.90
CA TYR A 86 -26.97 -3.94 -13.31
C TYR A 86 -26.77 -5.46 -13.43
N PRO A 87 -27.29 -6.08 -14.50
CA PRO A 87 -27.22 -7.52 -14.64
C PRO A 87 -25.78 -7.96 -14.92
N SER A 88 -25.29 -8.96 -14.19
CA SER A 88 -23.97 -9.56 -14.38
C SER A 88 -23.89 -10.48 -15.62
N GLU A 89 -25.04 -10.83 -16.19
CA GLU A 89 -25.18 -11.71 -17.34
C GLU A 89 -26.29 -11.21 -18.26
N TYR A 90 -26.20 -11.54 -19.55
CA TYR A 90 -27.21 -11.22 -20.55
C TYR A 90 -27.44 -12.42 -21.46
N THR A 91 -28.70 -12.79 -21.66
CA THR A 91 -29.08 -13.83 -22.63
C THR A 91 -29.32 -13.18 -23.98
N VAL A 92 -28.55 -13.58 -24.99
CA VAL A 92 -28.62 -13.04 -26.35
C VAL A 92 -30.00 -13.28 -26.95
N GLU A 93 -30.61 -12.24 -27.51
CA GLU A 93 -31.89 -12.30 -28.23
C GLU A 93 -31.69 -12.30 -29.75
N GLU A 94 -32.76 -12.55 -30.49
CA GLU A 94 -32.73 -12.50 -31.95
C GLU A 94 -32.40 -11.08 -32.45
N GLY A 95 -31.43 -10.98 -33.37
CA GLY A 95 -30.99 -9.69 -33.93
C GLY A 95 -30.03 -8.90 -33.03
N ASP A 96 -29.47 -9.52 -32.00
CA ASP A 96 -28.43 -8.91 -31.19
C ASP A 96 -27.04 -8.97 -31.82
N TYR A 97 -26.25 -7.95 -31.46
CA TYR A 97 -24.80 -7.90 -31.67
C TYR A 97 -24.17 -7.18 -30.48
N LEU A 98 -22.89 -7.42 -30.21
CA LEU A 98 -22.24 -6.96 -28.97
C LEU A 98 -22.36 -5.45 -28.72
N ALA A 99 -22.29 -4.62 -29.76
CA ALA A 99 -22.44 -3.17 -29.65
C ALA A 99 -23.87 -2.71 -29.35
N LYS A 100 -24.90 -3.45 -29.79
CA LYS A 100 -26.30 -3.20 -29.38
C LYS A 100 -26.46 -3.50 -27.90
N ILE A 101 -25.99 -4.66 -27.44
CA ILE A 101 -26.06 -5.08 -26.03
C ILE A 101 -25.33 -4.07 -25.13
N ALA A 102 -24.09 -3.71 -25.46
CA ALA A 102 -23.33 -2.71 -24.71
C ALA A 102 -24.01 -1.33 -24.68
N GLY A 103 -24.74 -0.98 -25.74
CA GLY A 103 -25.49 0.28 -25.86
C GLY A 103 -26.75 0.35 -25.00
N MET A 104 -27.24 -0.77 -24.47
CA MET A 104 -28.44 -0.77 -23.65
C MET A 104 -28.22 0.02 -22.36
N ARG A 105 -29.21 0.85 -22.00
CA ARG A 105 -29.17 1.73 -20.82
C ARG A 105 -28.87 0.98 -19.52
N TYR A 106 -29.37 -0.25 -19.40
CA TYR A 106 -29.20 -1.10 -18.23
C TYR A 106 -27.97 -2.01 -18.31
N ILE A 107 -27.13 -1.89 -19.36
CA ILE A 107 -25.87 -2.63 -19.49
C ILE A 107 -24.70 -1.68 -19.25
N TYR A 108 -24.30 -0.90 -20.27
CA TYR A 108 -23.25 0.13 -20.13
C TYR A 108 -23.70 1.49 -20.66
N ASN A 109 -24.86 1.58 -21.30
CA ASN A 109 -25.30 2.78 -22.01
C ASN A 109 -24.24 3.33 -22.98
N ASN A 110 -23.42 2.44 -23.56
CA ASN A 110 -22.30 2.81 -24.39
C ASN A 110 -21.98 1.68 -25.39
N SER A 111 -22.42 1.82 -26.63
CA SER A 111 -22.15 0.82 -27.67
C SER A 111 -20.66 0.61 -27.94
N LYS A 112 -19.80 1.59 -27.68
CA LYS A 112 -18.34 1.44 -27.81
C LYS A 112 -17.73 0.55 -26.73
N ALA A 113 -18.48 0.18 -25.69
CA ALA A 113 -18.06 -0.75 -24.65
C ALA A 113 -18.23 -2.23 -25.01
N TRP A 114 -18.66 -2.55 -26.22
CA TRP A 114 -18.75 -3.92 -26.71
C TRP A 114 -17.47 -4.76 -26.56
N PRO A 115 -16.23 -4.22 -26.69
CA PRO A 115 -15.03 -5.03 -26.51
C PRO A 115 -14.91 -5.58 -25.09
N ARG A 116 -15.53 -4.92 -24.10
CA ARG A 116 -15.59 -5.40 -22.72
C ARG A 116 -16.38 -6.70 -22.60
N ILE A 117 -17.53 -6.79 -23.29
CA ILE A 117 -18.35 -8.02 -23.36
C ILE A 117 -17.56 -9.10 -24.10
N TYR A 118 -17.01 -8.78 -25.27
CA TYR A 118 -16.24 -9.74 -26.06
C TYR A 118 -15.11 -10.37 -25.24
N ARG A 119 -14.29 -9.54 -24.58
CA ARG A 119 -13.14 -9.98 -23.78
C ARG A 119 -13.53 -10.91 -22.64
N ALA A 120 -14.60 -10.59 -21.92
CA ALA A 120 -15.08 -11.41 -20.81
C ALA A 120 -15.61 -12.79 -21.24
N ASN A 121 -15.95 -12.95 -22.52
CA ASN A 121 -16.58 -14.13 -23.07
C ASN A 121 -15.75 -14.79 -24.19
N ARG A 122 -14.42 -14.58 -24.22
CA ARG A 122 -13.52 -15.12 -25.25
C ARG A 122 -13.46 -16.66 -25.28
N ASP A 123 -13.82 -17.29 -24.18
CA ASP A 123 -14.05 -18.73 -24.06
C ASP A 123 -15.18 -19.18 -24.98
N LEU A 124 -16.26 -18.41 -25.07
CA LEU A 124 -17.45 -18.69 -25.89
C LEU A 124 -17.41 -18.03 -27.29
N ILE A 125 -17.09 -16.74 -27.36
CA ILE A 125 -17.14 -15.93 -28.58
C ILE A 125 -15.77 -15.97 -29.28
N LYS A 126 -15.72 -16.62 -30.45
CA LYS A 126 -14.50 -16.68 -31.29
C LYS A 126 -14.43 -15.55 -32.31
N ASP A 127 -15.57 -15.19 -32.89
CA ASP A 127 -15.72 -14.02 -33.76
C ASP A 127 -16.63 -13.01 -33.06
N PRO A 128 -16.17 -11.78 -32.77
CA PRO A 128 -16.98 -10.76 -32.09
C PRO A 128 -18.23 -10.33 -32.88
N ASN A 129 -18.29 -10.59 -34.18
CA ASN A 129 -19.46 -10.29 -35.01
C ASN A 129 -20.48 -11.44 -35.02
N LEU A 130 -20.19 -12.56 -34.37
CA LEU A 130 -21.02 -13.75 -34.40
C LEU A 130 -21.40 -14.18 -32.97
N ILE A 131 -22.64 -13.87 -32.60
CA ILE A 131 -23.30 -14.35 -31.39
C ILE A 131 -24.64 -14.99 -31.76
N TYR A 132 -25.09 -15.97 -30.98
CA TYR A 132 -26.32 -16.71 -31.25
C TYR A 132 -27.35 -16.50 -30.15
N PRO A 133 -28.65 -16.44 -30.50
CA PRO A 133 -29.72 -16.38 -29.51
C PRO A 133 -29.63 -17.51 -28.48
N GLY A 134 -29.90 -17.18 -27.22
CA GLY A 134 -29.82 -18.09 -26.09
C GLY A 134 -28.44 -18.23 -25.46
N TRP A 135 -27.39 -17.65 -26.05
CA TRP A 135 -26.08 -17.56 -25.39
C TRP A 135 -26.18 -16.68 -24.14
N VAL A 136 -25.61 -17.15 -23.02
CA VAL A 136 -25.49 -16.37 -21.80
C VAL A 136 -24.10 -15.73 -21.76
N LEU A 137 -24.06 -14.41 -21.88
CA LEU A 137 -22.84 -13.62 -21.89
C LEU A 137 -22.59 -13.00 -20.52
N LYS A 138 -21.36 -13.11 -20.02
CA LYS A 138 -20.86 -12.37 -18.84
C LYS A 138 -20.81 -10.87 -19.17
N ILE A 139 -21.35 -10.05 -18.29
CA ILE A 139 -21.38 -8.58 -18.39
C ILE A 139 -20.60 -7.99 -17.20
N PRO A 140 -19.31 -7.68 -17.35
CA PRO A 140 -18.50 -7.13 -16.25
C PRO A 140 -18.75 -5.63 -16.01
N HIS A 141 -19.03 -5.23 -14.76
CA HIS A 141 -19.16 -3.83 -14.36
C HIS A 141 -17.98 -3.28 -13.54
N GLY A 142 -17.16 -4.16 -12.96
CA GLY A 142 -16.04 -3.79 -12.08
C GLY A 142 -14.77 -3.28 -12.78
N ILE A 143 -13.86 -2.70 -12.00
CA ILE A 143 -12.56 -2.22 -12.46
C ILE A 143 -11.71 -3.38 -12.94
N VAL A 144 -11.06 -3.21 -14.08
CA VAL A 144 -10.09 -4.16 -14.63
C VAL A 144 -8.72 -3.90 -14.00
N LYS A 145 -8.19 -4.90 -13.28
CA LYS A 145 -6.84 -4.87 -12.68
C LYS A 145 -5.77 -5.43 -13.63
N GLU A 146 -6.16 -6.40 -14.43
CA GLU A 146 -5.28 -7.09 -15.38
C GLU A 146 -5.94 -7.09 -16.75
N PHE A 147 -5.14 -6.86 -17.79
CA PHE A 147 -5.62 -6.76 -19.16
C PHE A 147 -4.84 -7.69 -20.07
N GLU A 148 -5.52 -8.70 -20.61
CA GLU A 148 -4.96 -9.57 -21.63
C GLU A 148 -4.97 -8.87 -23.00
N VAL A 149 -3.79 -8.76 -23.61
CA VAL A 149 -3.58 -8.22 -24.95
C VAL A 149 -4.11 -9.21 -25.98
N ILE A 150 -4.85 -8.71 -26.97
CA ILE A 150 -5.38 -9.53 -28.07
C ILE A 150 -4.92 -8.95 -29.42
N PRO A 151 -5.05 -9.70 -30.54
CA PRO A 151 -4.67 -9.17 -31.85
C PRO A 151 -5.34 -7.83 -32.16
N GLY A 152 -4.54 -6.84 -32.57
CA GLY A 152 -5.00 -5.48 -32.87
C GLY A 152 -5.09 -4.53 -31.67
N ASP A 153 -4.61 -4.94 -30.50
CA ASP A 153 -4.39 -4.03 -29.38
C ASP A 153 -3.03 -3.32 -29.49
N TYR A 154 -2.99 -2.11 -28.93
CA TYR A 154 -1.82 -1.28 -28.71
C TYR A 154 -2.10 -0.41 -27.49
N LEU A 155 -1.06 0.03 -26.77
CA LEU A 155 -1.21 0.64 -25.45
C LEU A 155 -2.18 1.84 -25.43
N TRP A 156 -2.13 2.69 -26.46
CA TRP A 156 -3.03 3.82 -26.64
C TRP A 156 -4.51 3.41 -26.72
N LYS A 157 -4.83 2.35 -27.47
CA LYS A 157 -6.20 1.80 -27.55
C LYS A 157 -6.65 1.21 -26.22
N ILE A 158 -5.76 0.49 -25.53
CA ILE A 158 -6.06 -0.11 -24.23
C ILE A 158 -6.40 0.99 -23.22
N ALA A 159 -5.56 2.01 -23.10
CA ALA A 159 -5.78 3.14 -22.21
C ALA A 159 -7.09 3.91 -22.56
N GLY A 160 -7.38 4.04 -23.86
CA GLY A 160 -8.57 4.73 -24.37
C GLY A 160 -9.90 4.04 -24.09
N PHE A 161 -9.92 2.77 -23.68
CA PHE A 161 -11.17 2.13 -23.29
C PHE A 161 -11.76 2.80 -22.05
N THR A 162 -13.05 3.12 -22.07
CA THR A 162 -13.73 3.83 -20.98
C THR A 162 -13.76 3.05 -19.66
N TRP A 163 -13.62 1.71 -19.71
CA TRP A 163 -13.49 0.85 -18.53
C TRP A 163 -12.04 0.61 -18.10
N ILE A 164 -11.08 1.14 -18.86
CA ILE A 164 -9.67 1.25 -18.49
C ILE A 164 -9.48 2.68 -17.99
N TYR A 165 -8.94 3.63 -18.76
CA TYR A 165 -8.81 5.02 -18.30
C TYR A 165 -9.80 5.98 -18.98
N GLY A 166 -10.34 5.59 -20.14
CA GLY A 166 -11.10 6.51 -21.00
C GLY A 166 -10.23 7.62 -21.60
N ASP A 167 -8.93 7.58 -21.36
CA ASP A 167 -7.95 8.54 -21.82
C ASP A 167 -6.79 7.77 -22.48
N PRO A 168 -6.70 7.80 -23.80
CA PRO A 168 -5.63 7.14 -24.52
C PRO A 168 -4.23 7.64 -24.15
N THR A 169 -4.08 8.88 -23.68
CA THR A 169 -2.78 9.46 -23.30
C THR A 169 -2.18 8.80 -22.05
N MET A 170 -3.01 8.09 -21.27
CA MET A 170 -2.60 7.31 -20.09
C MET A 170 -1.90 5.98 -20.44
N TRP A 171 -1.63 5.71 -21.72
CA TRP A 171 -0.92 4.52 -22.16
C TRP A 171 0.45 4.37 -21.49
N THR A 172 1.10 5.48 -21.16
CA THR A 172 2.41 5.49 -20.47
C THR A 172 2.32 4.83 -19.10
N LYS A 173 1.20 4.98 -18.37
CA LYS A 173 1.00 4.28 -17.08
C LYS A 173 1.02 2.76 -17.25
N ILE A 174 0.37 2.26 -18.32
CA ILE A 174 0.37 0.82 -18.63
C ILE A 174 1.79 0.36 -18.96
N TYR A 175 2.52 1.13 -19.78
CA TYR A 175 3.90 0.81 -20.12
C TYR A 175 4.78 0.74 -18.87
N GLU A 176 4.79 1.81 -18.06
CA GLU A 176 5.62 1.92 -16.86
C GLU A 176 5.39 0.76 -15.88
N ALA A 177 4.14 0.39 -15.63
CA ALA A 177 3.78 -0.70 -14.73
C ALA A 177 4.15 -2.10 -15.24
N ASN A 178 4.46 -2.25 -16.54
CA ASN A 178 4.73 -3.53 -17.20
C ASN A 178 6.03 -3.52 -18.01
N LYS A 179 6.98 -2.63 -17.66
CA LYS A 179 8.27 -2.48 -18.35
C LYS A 179 9.11 -3.74 -18.39
N ASP A 180 8.93 -4.63 -17.42
CA ASP A 180 9.54 -5.94 -17.37
C ASP A 180 9.05 -6.87 -18.50
N GLN A 181 7.83 -6.65 -19.00
CA GLN A 181 7.21 -7.42 -20.08
C GLN A 181 7.23 -6.72 -21.44
N ILE A 182 7.33 -5.39 -21.46
CA ILE A 182 7.26 -4.56 -22.68
C ILE A 182 8.64 -4.00 -23.00
N LYS A 183 9.33 -4.63 -23.96
CA LYS A 183 10.66 -4.16 -24.41
C LYS A 183 10.57 -2.93 -25.30
N ASP A 184 9.52 -2.86 -26.11
CA ASP A 184 9.23 -1.76 -27.03
C ASP A 184 7.75 -1.39 -26.84
N PRO A 185 7.42 -0.15 -26.45
CA PRO A 185 6.05 0.31 -26.23
C PRO A 185 5.13 0.16 -27.45
N ASP A 186 5.70 0.21 -28.65
CA ASP A 186 4.96 0.08 -29.91
C ASP A 186 4.71 -1.40 -30.29
N LEU A 187 5.33 -2.33 -29.57
CA LEU A 187 5.29 -3.76 -29.86
C LEU A 187 4.83 -4.59 -28.66
N ILE A 188 3.52 -4.81 -28.59
CA ILE A 188 2.88 -5.73 -27.65
C ILE A 188 2.32 -6.94 -28.40
N TYR A 189 2.25 -8.08 -27.72
CA TYR A 189 1.91 -9.37 -28.30
C TYR A 189 0.63 -9.95 -27.67
N PRO A 190 -0.22 -10.62 -28.46
CA PRO A 190 -1.36 -11.35 -27.94
C PRO A 190 -0.99 -12.33 -26.82
N GLY A 191 -1.81 -12.39 -25.77
CA GLY A 191 -1.62 -13.25 -24.60
C GLY A 191 -0.76 -12.64 -23.49
N GLN A 192 -0.13 -11.48 -23.71
CA GLN A 192 0.48 -10.72 -22.61
C GLN A 192 -0.61 -10.24 -21.65
N VAL A 193 -0.34 -10.31 -20.34
CA VAL A 193 -1.25 -9.83 -19.30
C VAL A 193 -0.61 -8.64 -18.60
N PHE A 194 -1.21 -7.46 -18.79
CA PHE A 194 -0.71 -6.22 -18.23
C PHE A 194 -1.47 -5.83 -16.96
N THR A 195 -0.72 -5.44 -15.93
CA THR A 195 -1.25 -4.72 -14.77
C THR A 195 -1.77 -3.36 -15.22
N ILE A 196 -2.96 -2.99 -14.78
CA ILE A 196 -3.59 -1.68 -15.03
C ILE A 196 -3.53 -0.86 -13.74
N PRO A 197 -2.50 0.01 -13.56
CA PRO A 197 -2.35 0.82 -12.35
C PRO A 197 -3.48 1.85 -12.21
N ARG A 198 -3.83 2.22 -10.97
CA ARG A 198 -4.95 3.15 -10.66
C ARG A 198 -4.54 4.30 -9.74
N ASP A 199 -3.30 4.25 -9.29
CA ASP A 199 -2.56 5.20 -8.49
C ASP A 199 -1.87 6.28 -9.34
#